data_AF-A0A3C1P260-F1
#
_entry.id   AF-A0A3C1P260-F1
#
_cell.length_a   1.000
_cell.length_b   1.000
_cell.length_c   1.000
_cell.angle_alpha   90.00
_cell.angle_beta   90.00
_cell.angle_gamma   90.00
#
_symmetry.space_group_name_H-M   'P 1'
#
loop_
_entity.id
_entity.type
_entity.pdbx_description
1 polymer ?
#
loop_
_entity_poly.entity_id
_entity_poly.type
_entity_poly.pdbx_seq_one_letter_code
_entity_poly.pdbx_strand_id
1 'polypeptide(L)' 'LGICGEHGGDPASIAICERIGLDYVSASPSRIPVARLAAAHARGDRHPAGAVG' A
#
# COMPACT_ATOMS: atom_id res chain seq x y z
N LEU A 1 -9.40 7.30 0.85
CA LEU A 1 -8.24 8.20 0.70
C LEU A 1 -7.06 7.43 0.08
N GLY A 2 -6.22 8.07 -0.73
CA GLY A 2 -5.09 7.40 -1.37
C GLY A 2 -3.92 8.34 -1.68
N ILE A 3 -2.83 7.77 -2.21
CA ILE A 3 -1.60 8.48 -2.59
C ILE A 3 -1.28 8.26 -4.07
N CYS A 4 -0.66 9.26 -4.71
CA CYS A 4 -0.16 9.19 -6.08
C CYS A 4 1.30 9.66 -6.16
N GLY A 5 1.96 9.34 -7.28
CA GLY A 5 3.35 9.73 -7.54
C GLY A 5 4.34 8.61 -7.21
N GLU A 6 5.60 8.97 -7.02
CA GLU A 6 6.69 8.00 -6.85
C GLU A 6 6.46 7.03 -5.69
N HIS A 7 5.99 7.57 -4.56
CA HIS A 7 5.70 6.83 -3.34
C HIS A 7 4.62 5.75 -3.52
N GLY A 8 3.73 5.90 -4.51
CA GLY A 8 2.71 4.90 -4.80
C GLY A 8 3.28 3.59 -5.38
N GLY A 9 4.54 3.59 -5.81
CA GLY A 9 5.27 2.40 -6.27
C GLY A 9 6.48 2.03 -5.42
N ASP A 10 6.69 2.70 -4.28
CA ASP A 10 7.79 2.41 -3.35
C ASP A 10 7.30 1.46 -2.24
N PRO A 11 7.93 0.28 -2.05
CA PRO A 11 7.48 -0.70 -1.07
C PRO A 11 7.44 -0.19 0.38
N ALA A 12 8.41 0.63 0.80
CA ALA A 12 8.44 1.16 2.17
C ALA A 12 7.28 2.13 2.41
N SER A 13 7.00 3.00 1.44
CA SER A 13 5.86 3.90 1.45
C SER A 13 4.53 3.14 1.47
N ILE A 14 4.39 2.08 0.67
CA ILE A 14 3.18 1.24 0.64
C ILE A 14 2.93 0.56 1.99
N ALA A 15 3.98 0.09 2.67
CA ALA A 15 3.85 -0.48 4.01
C ALA A 15 3.31 0.55 5.02
N ILE A 16 3.74 1.81 4.93
CA ILE A 16 3.19 2.89 5.75
C ILE A 16 1.72 3.15 5.38
N CYS A 17 1.39 3.20 4.09
CA CYS A 17 0.04 3.42 3.59
C CYS A 17 -0.96 2.36 4.11
N GLU A 18 -0.57 1.09 4.08
CA GLU A 18 -1.36 -0.03 4.62
C GLU A 18 -1.50 0.05 6.15
N ARG A 19 -0.47 0.50 6.86
CA ARG A 19 -0.48 0.71 8.31
C ARG A 19 -1.38 1.86 8.77
N ILE A 20 -1.45 2.96 8.00
CA ILE A 20 -2.32 4.11 8.31
C ILE A 20 -3.74 3.98 7.72
N GLY A 21 -4.01 2.90 6.98
CA GLY A 21 -5.33 2.59 6.45
C GLY A 21 -5.74 3.39 5.21
N LEU A 22 -4.80 3.66 4.29
CA LEU A 22 -5.19 4.19 2.97
C LEU A 22 -5.88 3.10 2.13
N ASP A 23 -6.84 3.53 1.29
CA ASP A 23 -7.66 2.62 0.48
C ASP A 23 -6.99 2.21 -0.82
N TYR A 24 -6.15 3.09 -1.39
CA TYR A 24 -5.46 2.83 -2.66
C TYR A 24 -4.16 3.61 -2.83
N VAL A 25 -3.29 3.10 -3.70
CA VAL A 25 -2.08 3.76 -4.21
C VAL A 25 -2.12 3.84 -5.73
N SER A 26 -1.54 4.90 -6.30
CA SER A 26 -1.40 5.10 -7.76
C SER A 26 0.08 5.21 -8.14
N ALA A 27 0.51 4.37 -9.07
CA ALA A 27 1.89 4.26 -9.52
C ALA A 27 1.97 4.28 -11.06
N SER A 28 3.16 4.59 -11.59
CA SER A 28 3.40 4.46 -13.04
C SER A 28 3.19 3.01 -13.50
N PRO A 29 2.82 2.78 -14.78
CA PRO A 29 2.49 1.44 -15.28
C PRO A 29 3.56 0.39 -15.00
N SER A 30 4.84 0.76 -15.11
CA SER A 30 5.98 -0.12 -14.82
C SER A 30 6.12 -0.51 -13.36
N ARG A 31 5.60 0.29 -12.42
CA ARG A 31 5.67 0.05 -10.97
C ARG A 31 4.43 -0.67 -10.43
N ILE A 32 3.35 -0.84 -11.21
CA ILE A 32 2.13 -1.53 -10.76
C ILE A 32 2.41 -2.94 -10.22
N PRO A 33 3.22 -3.80 -10.87
CA PRO A 33 3.52 -5.14 -10.33
C PRO A 33 4.21 -5.09 -8.97
N VAL A 34 5.18 -4.17 -8.79
CA VAL A 34 5.89 -3.95 -7.53
C VAL A 34 4.93 -3.45 -6.45
N ALA A 35 4.07 -2.49 -6.79
CA ALA A 35 3.11 -1.92 -5.85
C ALA A 35 2.12 -2.97 -5.33
N ARG A 36 1.63 -3.85 -6.22
CA ARG A 36 0.73 -4.96 -5.85
C ARG A 36 1.40 -5.96 -4.92
N LEU A 37 2.62 -6.36 -5.23
CA LEU A 37 3.38 -7.30 -4.40
C LEU A 37 3.68 -6.71 -3.02
N ALA A 38 4.12 -5.45 -2.97
CA ALA A 38 4.38 -4.74 -1.73
C ALA A 38 3.13 -4.60 -0.86
N ALA A 39 1.97 -4.29 -1.46
CA ALA A 39 0.70 -4.22 -0.73
C ALA A 39 0.30 -5.58 -0.16
N ALA A 40 0.48 -6.68 -0.90
CA ALA A 40 0.20 -8.02 -0.42
C ALA A 40 1.10 -8.41 0.77
N HIS A 41 2.41 -8.15 0.68
CA HIS A 41 3.35 -8.37 1.79
C HIS A 41 2.98 -7.53 3.01
N ALA A 42 2.76 -6.22 2.82
CA ALA A 42 2.42 -5.30 3.91
C ALA A 42 1.12 -5.68 4.61
N ARG A 43 0.12 -6.21 3.89
CA ARG A 43 -1.13 -6.72 4.47
C ARG A 43 -0.91 -7.95 5.34
N GLY A 44 -0.01 -8.84 4.95
CA GLY A 44 0.39 -10.01 5.76
C GLY A 44 1.05 -9.62 7.07
N ASP A 45 1.75 -8.49 7.09
CA ASP A 45 2.40 -7.94 8.29
C ASP A 45 1.45 -7.16 9.21
N ARG A 46 0.19 -6.95 8.82
CA ARG A 46 -0.79 -6.26 9.68
C ARG A 46 -1.39 -7.23 10.71
N HIS A 47 -1.20 -6.93 11.99
CA HIS A 47 -2.19 -7.29 13.03
C HIS A 47 -3.54 -6.63 12.66
N PRO A 48 -4.71 -7.26 12.89
CA PRO A 48 -6.01 -6.74 12.44
C PRO A 48 -6.45 -5.47 13.19
N ALA A 49 -5.73 -4.36 13.01
CA ALA A 49 -6.21 -3.03 13.32
C ALA A 49 -7.05 -2.57 12.12
N GLY A 50 -8.31 -3.00 12.06
CA GLY A 50 -9.24 -2.54 11.01
C GLY A 50 -10.50 -3.37 10.79
N ALA A 51 -10.69 -4.50 11.48
CA ALA A 51 -12.01 -5.14 11.57
C ALA A 51 -12.86 -4.43 12.64
N VAL A 52 -13.20 -3.16 12.41
CA VAL A 52 -14.24 -2.46 13.15
C VAL A 52 -15.09 -1.67 12.15
N GLY A 53 -16.37 -2.06 12.04
CA GLY A 53 -17.40 -1.36 11.26
C GLY A 53 -17.79 -2.07 9.98
#